data_AF-A0AA43KTV2-F1
#
_entry.id   AF-A0AA43KTV2-F1
#
_cell.length_a   1.000
_cell.length_b   1.000
_cell.length_c   1.000
_cell.angle_alpha   90.00
_cell.angle_beta   90.00
_cell.angle_gamma   90.00
#
_symmetry.space_group_name_H-M   'P 1'
#
loop_
_entity.id
_entity.type
_entity.pdbx_description
1 polymer ?
#
loop_
_entity_poly.entity_id
_entity_poly.type
_entity_poly.pdbx_seq_one_letter_code
_entity_poly.pdbx_strand_id
1 'polypeptide(L)'
;MHKTILLLFSITLLFGACSNKGTMEKLVIASQQGDCVGVAPMKCLLVKKEGQTNWEFFYNNIEGFNYEPGYEYVLDVKVEKIEYPAADQSALKYTLVKEVSKEQKASDNLPKMQVEELIEDITLLGDSIE
;
A
#
# COMPACT_ATOMS: atom_id res chain seq x y z
N MET A 1 24.21 63.87 21.00
CA MET A 1 24.81 62.94 20.01
C MET A 1 25.52 61.82 20.77
N HIS A 2 24.82 60.72 21.04
CA HIS A 2 25.41 59.45 21.42
C HIS A 2 24.65 58.39 20.61
N LYS A 3 25.33 57.87 19.58
CA LYS A 3 24.84 56.81 18.71
C LYS A 3 25.12 55.49 19.39
N THR A 4 24.12 54.91 20.02
CA THR A 4 24.14 53.49 20.39
C THR A 4 22.98 52.80 19.68
N ILE A 5 23.25 52.48 18.42
CA ILE A 5 22.55 51.43 17.68
C ILE A 5 22.94 50.12 18.37
N LEU A 6 21.99 49.50 19.07
CA LEU A 6 22.16 48.16 19.64
C LEU A 6 21.02 47.28 19.11
N LEU A 7 21.32 46.70 17.94
CA LEU A 7 20.82 45.47 17.34
C LEU A 7 19.63 44.78 18.02
N LEU A 8 18.45 45.05 17.47
CA LEU A 8 17.35 44.09 17.36
C LEU A 8 17.81 42.94 16.46
N PHE A 9 18.34 41.84 17.00
CA PHE A 9 18.48 40.58 16.27
C PHE A 9 18.63 39.41 17.25
N SER A 10 17.52 39.01 17.86
CA SER A 10 17.37 37.65 18.37
C SER A 10 15.97 37.16 18.09
N ILE A 11 15.65 37.07 16.79
CA ILE A 11 14.72 36.05 16.32
C ILE A 11 15.53 34.75 16.37
N THR A 12 15.46 34.07 17.52
CA THR A 12 15.83 32.66 17.61
C THR A 12 14.82 31.89 16.81
N LEU A 13 15.18 31.69 15.55
CA LEU A 13 14.50 30.92 14.54
C LEU A 13 14.58 29.43 14.95
N LEU A 14 13.67 29.01 15.84
CA LEU A 14 13.42 27.60 16.10
C LEU A 14 12.63 27.03 14.92
N PHE A 15 13.31 26.84 13.78
CA PHE A 15 12.82 25.93 12.74
C PHE A 15 13.06 24.51 13.23
N GLY A 16 12.15 24.04 14.09
CA GLY A 16 11.99 22.62 14.37
C GLY A 16 11.52 21.92 13.09
N ALA A 17 12.46 21.39 12.30
CA ALA A 17 12.13 20.50 11.20
C ALA A 17 11.69 19.15 11.79
N CYS A 18 10.38 18.97 11.99
CA CYS A 18 9.82 17.64 12.25
C CYS A 18 10.14 16.74 11.07
N SER A 19 11.05 15.78 11.28
CA SER A 19 11.36 14.75 10.29
C SER A 19 10.18 13.78 10.21
N ASN A 20 9.48 13.80 9.08
CA ASN A 20 8.33 12.96 8.82
C ASN A 20 8.80 11.49 8.69
N LYS A 21 8.46 10.62 9.65
CA LYS A 21 9.04 9.26 9.80
C LYS A 21 8.42 8.23 8.83
N GLY A 22 8.56 8.45 7.53
CA GLY A 22 8.14 7.49 6.51
C GLY A 22 9.27 7.01 5.61
N THR A 23 9.15 5.78 5.13
CA THR A 23 10.04 5.19 4.12
C THR A 23 9.39 5.30 2.75
N MET A 24 10.18 5.59 1.72
CA MET A 24 9.70 5.58 0.34
C MET A 24 9.82 4.17 -0.23
N GLU A 25 8.76 3.67 -0.83
CA GLU A 25 8.73 2.37 -1.51
C GLU A 25 8.15 2.53 -2.91
N LYS A 26 8.65 1.71 -3.85
CA LYS A 26 8.08 1.57 -5.18
C LYS A 26 7.23 0.30 -5.25
N LEU A 27 5.98 0.45 -5.67
CA LEU A 27 5.04 -0.65 -5.87
C LEU A 27 4.64 -0.73 -7.33
N VAL A 28 4.67 -1.93 -7.91
CA VAL A 28 3.97 -2.22 -9.16
C VAL A 28 2.61 -2.78 -8.79
N ILE A 29 1.52 -2.23 -9.34
CA ILE A 29 0.14 -2.69 -9.09
C ILE A 29 -0.38 -3.37 -10.35
N ALA A 30 -0.87 -4.59 -10.23
CA ALA A 30 -1.39 -5.36 -11.35
C ALA A 30 -2.68 -4.76 -11.92
N SER A 31 -2.99 -5.15 -13.16
CA SER A 31 -4.19 -4.76 -13.89
C SER A 31 -5.50 -5.39 -13.43
N GLN A 32 -5.42 -6.33 -12.48
CA GLN A 32 -6.55 -7.06 -11.94
C GLN A 32 -6.39 -7.17 -10.41
N GLN A 33 -7.51 -7.06 -9.70
CA GLN A 33 -7.59 -7.35 -8.28
C GLN A 33 -7.90 -8.83 -8.08
N GLY A 34 -7.34 -9.42 -7.03
CA GLY A 34 -7.66 -10.79 -6.62
C GLY A 34 -8.75 -10.83 -5.54
N ASP A 35 -9.54 -11.89 -5.54
CA ASP A 35 -10.41 -12.21 -4.40
C ASP A 35 -9.56 -12.57 -3.20
N CYS A 36 -9.79 -11.91 -2.08
CA CYS A 36 -9.03 -12.10 -0.85
C CYS A 36 -9.93 -12.00 0.39
N VAL A 37 -9.43 -12.45 1.54
CA VAL A 37 -10.14 -12.32 2.82
C VAL A 37 -9.25 -11.54 3.79
N GLY A 38 -9.74 -10.37 4.22
CA GLY A 38 -9.19 -9.61 5.34
C GLY A 38 -10.00 -9.89 6.60
N VAL A 39 -10.72 -8.88 7.10
CA VAL A 39 -11.78 -9.08 8.11
C VAL A 39 -13.02 -9.77 7.50
N ALA A 40 -13.25 -9.55 6.20
CA ALA A 40 -14.32 -10.15 5.41
C ALA A 40 -13.83 -10.37 3.96
N PRO A 41 -14.57 -11.14 3.13
CA PRO A 41 -14.27 -11.26 1.70
C PRO A 41 -14.27 -9.90 1.01
N MET A 42 -13.24 -9.63 0.20
CA MET A 42 -13.05 -8.37 -0.50
C MET A 42 -12.17 -8.55 -1.75
N LYS A 43 -11.99 -7.48 -2.52
CA LYS A 43 -11.01 -7.40 -3.60
C LYS A 43 -9.72 -6.73 -3.10
N CYS A 44 -8.60 -7.41 -3.24
CA CYS A 44 -7.27 -6.87 -2.91
C CYS A 44 -6.53 -6.45 -4.16
N LEU A 45 -5.70 -5.41 -4.03
CA LEU A 45 -4.68 -5.15 -5.04
C LEU A 45 -3.68 -6.32 -5.08
N LEU A 46 -3.10 -6.57 -6.25
CA LEU A 46 -1.96 -7.47 -6.42
C LEU A 46 -0.74 -6.62 -6.71
N VAL A 47 0.33 -6.79 -5.94
CA VAL A 47 1.49 -5.89 -6.01
C VAL A 47 2.81 -6.65 -6.15
N LYS A 48 3.80 -6.00 -6.74
CA LYS A 48 5.22 -6.35 -6.62
C LYS A 48 5.94 -5.21 -5.94
N LYS A 49 6.70 -5.52 -4.90
CA LYS A 49 7.66 -4.58 -4.33
C LYS A 49 8.95 -4.60 -5.12
N GLU A 50 9.78 -3.59 -4.91
CA GLU A 50 11.10 -3.52 -5.54
C GLU A 50 11.91 -4.82 -5.32
N GLY A 51 12.42 -5.38 -6.41
CA GLY A 51 13.19 -6.63 -6.40
C GLY A 51 12.37 -7.92 -6.37
N GLN A 52 11.04 -7.86 -6.21
CA GLN A 52 10.18 -9.05 -6.27
C GLN A 52 9.78 -9.39 -7.72
N THR A 53 9.75 -10.69 -8.02
CA THR A 53 9.29 -11.20 -9.33
C THR A 53 7.84 -11.66 -9.31
N ASN A 54 7.35 -12.10 -8.15
CA ASN A 54 6.03 -12.68 -7.96
C ASN A 54 5.06 -11.64 -7.39
N TRP A 55 3.79 -11.74 -7.79
CA TRP A 55 2.73 -10.90 -7.24
C TRP A 55 2.33 -11.38 -5.85
N GLU A 56 2.02 -10.42 -4.98
CA GLU A 56 1.51 -10.66 -3.64
C GLU A 56 0.18 -9.94 -3.45
N PHE A 57 -0.71 -10.53 -2.65
CA PHE A 57 -1.93 -9.86 -2.22
C PHE A 57 -1.60 -8.69 -1.30
N PHE A 58 -2.13 -7.52 -1.64
CA PHE A 58 -2.00 -6.31 -0.85
C PHE A 58 -3.32 -6.01 -0.16
N TYR A 59 -3.35 -6.32 1.14
CA TYR A 59 -4.53 -6.22 2.01
C TYR A 59 -4.76 -4.81 2.57
N ASN A 60 -3.93 -3.84 2.17
CA ASN A 60 -4.00 -2.45 2.61
C ASN A 60 -4.60 -1.56 1.53
N ASN A 61 -4.98 -0.35 1.92
CA ASN A 61 -5.31 0.71 0.99
C ASN A 61 -4.10 1.63 0.79
N ILE A 62 -3.98 2.23 -0.39
CA ILE A 62 -3.01 3.30 -0.67
C ILE A 62 -3.81 4.61 -0.72
N GLU A 63 -3.67 5.45 0.31
CA GLU A 63 -4.39 6.73 0.38
C GLU A 63 -4.03 7.62 -0.82
N GLY A 64 -5.05 8.13 -1.52
CA GLY A 64 -4.87 8.98 -2.70
C GLY A 64 -4.70 8.22 -4.02
N PHE A 65 -4.63 6.88 -4.01
CA PHE A 65 -4.64 6.06 -5.21
C PHE A 65 -6.05 5.59 -5.56
N ASN A 66 -6.47 5.82 -6.80
CA ASN A 66 -7.74 5.32 -7.33
C ASN A 66 -7.48 4.29 -8.43
N TYR A 67 -7.72 3.03 -8.09
CA TYR A 67 -7.47 1.91 -9.00
C TYR A 67 -8.51 1.87 -10.13
N GLU A 68 -8.06 1.60 -11.35
CA GLU A 68 -8.90 1.30 -12.50
C GLU A 68 -8.51 -0.08 -13.09
N PRO A 69 -9.47 -1.00 -13.30
CA PRO A 69 -9.19 -2.28 -13.93
C PRO A 69 -8.59 -2.14 -15.33
N GLY A 70 -7.70 -3.07 -15.70
CA GLY A 70 -7.07 -3.13 -17.03
C GLY A 70 -5.79 -2.31 -17.18
N TYR A 71 -5.30 -1.70 -16.10
CA TYR A 71 -4.05 -0.94 -16.09
C TYR A 71 -3.04 -1.49 -15.09
N GLU A 72 -1.79 -1.68 -15.53
CA GLU A 72 -0.67 -1.87 -14.61
C GLU A 72 -0.10 -0.50 -14.22
N TYR A 73 0.19 -0.32 -12.94
CA TYR A 73 0.70 0.94 -12.40
C TYR A 73 2.08 0.75 -11.80
N VAL A 74 2.91 1.79 -11.87
CA VAL A 74 4.08 1.92 -11.00
C VAL A 74 3.86 3.13 -10.11
N LEU A 75 3.87 2.92 -8.79
CA LEU A 75 3.60 3.95 -7.80
C LEU A 75 4.83 4.14 -6.91
N ASP A 76 5.16 5.40 -6.62
CA ASP A 76 5.99 5.75 -5.47
C ASP A 76 5.06 6.08 -4.31
N VAL A 77 5.22 5.35 -3.20
CA VAL A 77 4.39 5.49 -2.00
C VAL A 77 5.26 5.82 -0.80
N LYS A 78 4.69 6.56 0.14
CA LYS A 78 5.26 6.76 1.48
C LYS A 78 4.61 5.76 2.42
N VAL A 79 5.44 5.03 3.17
CA VAL A 79 5.03 4.03 4.14
C VAL A 79 5.36 4.52 5.55
N GLU A 80 4.36 4.58 6.40
CA GLU A 80 4.49 5.08 7.77
C GLU A 80 3.97 4.05 8.78
N LYS A 81 4.66 3.93 9.92
CA LYS A 81 4.17 3.11 11.03
C LYS A 81 3.10 3.87 11.80
N ILE A 82 2.00 3.18 12.10
CA ILE A 82 0.97 3.67 13.02
C ILE A 82 1.39 3.21 14.43
N GLU A 83 1.58 4.14 15.38
CA GLU A 83 2.08 3.80 16.72
C GLU A 83 1.09 2.96 17.54
N TYR A 84 -0.20 3.23 17.41
CA TYR A 84 -1.27 2.56 18.15
C TYR A 84 -2.42 2.17 17.20
N PRO A 85 -2.21 1.18 16.32
CA PRO A 85 -3.27 0.73 15.42
C PRO A 85 -4.40 0.08 16.22
N ALA A 86 -5.64 0.20 15.73
CA ALA A 86 -6.74 -0.61 16.26
C ALA A 86 -6.47 -2.11 16.02
N ALA A 87 -7.13 -2.99 16.77
CA ALA A 87 -6.85 -4.44 16.76
C ALA A 87 -6.85 -5.06 15.35
N ASP A 88 -7.79 -4.66 14.49
CA ASP A 88 -7.93 -5.18 13.13
C ASP A 88 -7.40 -4.20 12.06
N GLN A 89 -6.68 -3.15 12.48
CA GLN A 89 -6.06 -2.19 11.57
C GLN A 89 -4.61 -2.60 11.29
N SER A 90 -4.18 -2.42 10.05
CA SER A 90 -2.77 -2.53 9.70
C SER A 90 -1.89 -1.60 10.53
N ALA A 91 -0.70 -2.07 10.92
CA ALA A 91 0.32 -1.24 11.55
C ALA A 91 1.01 -0.27 10.57
N LEU A 92 0.69 -0.36 9.27
CA LEU A 92 1.31 0.43 8.20
C LEU A 92 0.27 1.27 7.46
N LYS A 93 0.61 2.54 7.24
CA LYS A 93 -0.12 3.47 6.39
C LYS A 93 0.65 3.68 5.08
N TYR A 94 -0.02 3.51 3.95
CA TYR A 94 0.52 3.77 2.62
C TYR A 94 -0.17 5.00 2.03
N THR A 95 0.61 5.98 1.61
CA THR A 95 0.10 7.19 0.94
C THR A 95 0.77 7.35 -0.41
N LEU A 96 -0.03 7.55 -1.45
CA LEU A 96 0.48 7.83 -2.79
C LEU A 96 1.29 9.12 -2.77
N VAL A 97 2.53 9.05 -3.21
CA VAL A 97 3.36 10.24 -3.45
C VAL A 97 3.35 10.58 -4.93
N LYS A 98 3.44 9.57 -5.81
CA LYS A 98 3.45 9.77 -7.25
C LYS A 98 3.01 8.52 -8.01
N GLU A 99 2.15 8.69 -9.00
CA GLU A 99 1.96 7.70 -10.07
C GLU A 99 3.08 7.89 -11.10
N VAL A 100 3.99 6.91 -11.16
CA VAL A 100 5.16 6.93 -12.06
C VAL A 100 4.75 6.53 -13.47
N SER A 101 3.89 5.52 -13.58
CA SER A 101 3.27 5.12 -14.85
C SER A 101 1.91 4.46 -14.63
N LYS A 102 1.10 4.49 -15.70
CA LYS A 102 -0.18 3.80 -15.85
C LYS A 102 -0.26 3.30 -17.28
N GLU A 103 -0.27 1.98 -17.46
CA GLU A 103 -0.21 1.35 -18.78
C GLU A 103 -1.37 0.39 -18.96
N GLN A 104 -2.15 0.56 -20.04
CA GLN A 104 -3.25 -0.36 -20.34
C GLN A 104 -2.65 -1.70 -20.79
N LYS A 105 -2.73 -2.70 -19.93
CA LYS A 105 -2.12 -4.01 -20.13
C LYS A 105 -2.76 -5.03 -19.20
N ALA A 106 -2.83 -6.29 -19.64
CA ALA A 106 -3.15 -7.40 -18.76
C ALA A 106 -1.88 -7.89 -18.04
N SER A 107 -1.89 -7.90 -16.71
CA SER A 107 -0.81 -8.48 -15.92
C SER A 107 -0.88 -10.01 -15.94
N ASP A 108 0.27 -10.66 -16.10
CA ASP A 108 0.40 -12.11 -16.22
C ASP A 108 0.78 -12.78 -14.88
N ASN A 109 0.55 -14.09 -14.78
CA ASN A 109 0.94 -14.95 -13.65
C ASN A 109 0.40 -14.47 -12.28
N LEU A 110 -0.83 -13.96 -12.27
CA LEU A 110 -1.47 -13.48 -11.05
C LEU A 110 -1.87 -14.67 -10.15
N PRO A 111 -1.59 -14.60 -8.84
CA PRO A 111 -1.99 -15.63 -7.91
C PRO A 111 -3.51 -15.64 -7.78
N LYS A 112 -4.05 -16.84 -7.59
CA LYS A 112 -5.42 -17.04 -7.13
C LYS A 112 -5.35 -17.40 -5.65
N MET A 113 -6.24 -16.86 -4.82
CA MET A 113 -6.38 -17.44 -3.49
C MET A 113 -6.90 -18.87 -3.66
N GLN A 114 -6.27 -19.82 -2.99
CA GLN A 114 -6.52 -21.26 -3.07
C GLN A 114 -7.86 -21.67 -2.41
N VAL A 115 -8.86 -20.77 -2.39
CA VAL A 115 -10.20 -21.05 -1.85
C VAL A 115 -10.96 -21.96 -2.81
N GLU A 116 -10.78 -21.80 -4.12
CA GLU A 116 -11.38 -22.68 -5.12
C GLU A 116 -10.83 -24.12 -5.03
N GLU A 117 -9.52 -24.29 -4.78
CA GLU A 117 -8.90 -25.61 -4.58
C GLU A 117 -9.40 -26.28 -3.29
N LEU A 118 -9.63 -25.50 -2.21
CA LEU A 118 -10.16 -26.05 -0.97
C LEU A 118 -11.64 -26.46 -1.07
N ILE A 119 -12.42 -25.81 -1.92
CA ILE A 119 -13.85 -26.13 -2.12
C ILE A 119 -14.00 -27.40 -2.96
N GLU A 120 -13.13 -27.65 -3.94
CA GLU A 120 -13.11 -28.94 -4.65
C GLU A 120 -12.83 -30.11 -3.70
N ASP A 121 -11.91 -29.97 -2.74
CA ASP A 121 -11.65 -31.01 -1.73
C ASP A 121 -12.84 -31.24 -0.78
N ILE A 122 -13.57 -30.19 -0.39
CA ILE A 122 -14.74 -30.32 0.50
C ILE A 122 -15.94 -30.94 -0.23
N THR A 123 -16.13 -30.61 -1.50
CA THR A 123 -17.23 -31.18 -2.31
C THR A 123 -17.03 -32.67 -2.61
N LEU A 124 -15.79 -33.12 -2.82
CA LEU A 124 -15.45 -34.55 -2.97
C LEU A 124 -15.62 -35.38 -1.69
N LEU A 125 -15.48 -34.76 -0.51
CA LEU A 125 -15.75 -35.43 0.77
C LEU A 125 -17.26 -35.57 1.07
N GLY A 126 -18.09 -34.70 0.49
CA GLY A 126 -19.55 -34.77 0.59
C GLY A 126 -20.15 -35.97 -0.16
N ASP A 127 -19.55 -36.33 -1.31
CA ASP A 127 -19.98 -37.48 -2.13
C ASP A 127 -19.55 -38.85 -1.55
N SER A 128 -18.76 -38.86 -0.46
CA SER A 128 -18.30 -40.08 0.22
C SER A 128 -19.21 -40.52 1.38
N ILE A 129 -20.32 -39.81 1.64
CA ILE A 129 -21.23 -40.05 2.78
C ILE A 129 -22.61 -40.61 2.34
N GLU A 130 -22.79 -40.97 1.07
CA GLU A 130 -23.94 -41.80 0.62
C GLU A 130 -23.60 -43.29 0.47
#